data_AF-A0AAD6Z6G6-F1
#
_entry.id   AF-A0AAD6Z6G6-F1
#
_cell.length_a   1.000
_cell.length_b   1.000
_cell.length_c   1.000
_cell.angle_alpha   90.00
_cell.angle_beta   90.00
_cell.angle_gamma   90.00
#
_symmetry.space_group_name_H-M   'P 1'
#
loop_
_entity.id
_entity.type
_entity.pdbx_description
1 polymer ?
#
loop_
_entity_poly.entity_id
_entity_poly.type
_entity_poly.pdbx_seq_one_letter_code
_entity_poly.pdbx_strand_id
1 'polypeptide(L)'
;MNLAIKAFMRPFQSRPQKMDASGNIIDGNENTDLEEPIINIDFEEDNNNNNDSMPDLEEASDAGSVASEGLDGDTFNDLGEQKQVEMLQETKEANTVISRLCELAFGLINSTMIGLPAWHRACIKHQLHVYYLPRDVATCWNSTYNMIVFTVHYKAVSNEIPGDCDLAYQPYDLSNNNWVIIKDMVHTLEVFKCATLL
;
A
#
# COMPACT_ATOMS: atom_id res chain seq x y z
N MET A 1 15.27 -7.19 -13.15
CA MET A 1 13.94 -6.57 -12.92
C MET A 1 13.40 -6.01 -14.23
N ASN A 2 12.14 -6.29 -14.61
CA ASN A 2 11.52 -5.78 -15.85
C ASN A 2 11.36 -4.25 -15.78
N LEU A 3 11.65 -3.56 -16.89
CA LEU A 3 11.70 -2.11 -17.00
C LEU A 3 10.35 -1.43 -16.69
N ALA A 4 9.23 -2.05 -17.09
CA ALA A 4 7.89 -1.54 -16.79
C ALA A 4 7.61 -1.53 -15.27
N ILE A 5 8.12 -2.54 -14.54
CA ILE A 5 7.97 -2.57 -13.10
C ILE A 5 8.89 -1.55 -12.42
N LYS A 6 10.11 -1.33 -12.91
CA LYS A 6 10.95 -0.23 -12.39
C LYS A 6 10.23 1.12 -12.52
N ALA A 7 9.57 1.38 -13.65
CA ALA A 7 8.77 2.59 -13.85
C ALA A 7 7.62 2.69 -12.84
N PHE A 8 6.88 1.59 -12.62
CA PHE A 8 5.81 1.52 -11.62
C PHE A 8 6.30 1.70 -10.19
N MET A 9 7.51 1.24 -9.87
CA MET A 9 8.07 1.26 -8.51
C MET A 9 8.71 2.59 -8.12
N ARG A 10 9.07 3.43 -9.11
CA ARG A 10 9.73 4.74 -8.89
C ARG A 10 8.98 5.65 -7.88
N PRO A 11 7.64 5.77 -7.91
CA PRO A 11 6.91 6.57 -6.94
C PRO A 11 7.08 6.07 -5.49
N PHE A 12 7.30 4.76 -5.29
CA PHE A 12 7.49 4.16 -3.97
C PHE A 12 8.95 4.22 -3.48
N GLN A 13 9.92 4.35 -4.40
CA GLN A 13 11.35 4.39 -4.07
C GLN A 13 11.86 5.81 -3.77
N SER A 14 11.10 6.83 -4.18
CA SER A 14 11.50 8.23 -4.01
C SER A 14 11.06 8.73 -2.64
N ARG A 15 11.99 8.83 -1.67
CA ARG A 15 11.71 9.54 -0.41
C ARG A 15 11.45 11.02 -0.74
N PRO A 16 10.37 11.65 -0.25
CA PRO A 16 10.16 13.08 -0.45
C PRO A 16 11.35 13.83 0.14
N GLN A 17 12.10 14.53 -0.69
CA GLN A 17 13.17 15.40 -0.21
C GLN A 17 12.52 16.60 0.47
N LYS A 18 12.82 16.80 1.76
CA LYS A 18 12.32 17.96 2.51
C LYS A 18 13.00 19.20 1.94
N MET A 19 12.24 20.02 1.21
CA MET A 19 12.72 21.29 0.68
C MET A 19 12.33 22.43 1.62
N ASP A 20 13.23 23.37 1.84
CA ASP A 20 12.90 24.61 2.54
C ASP A 20 11.98 25.50 1.66
N ALA A 21 11.43 26.57 2.24
CA ALA A 21 10.58 27.52 1.52
C ALA A 21 11.30 28.25 0.36
N SER A 22 12.61 28.05 0.20
CA SER A 22 13.45 28.60 -0.86
C SER A 22 13.84 27.54 -1.91
N GLY A 23 13.35 26.30 -1.79
CA GLY A 23 13.61 25.21 -2.74
C GLY A 23 14.95 24.49 -2.55
N ASN A 24 15.65 24.71 -1.44
CA ASN A 24 16.90 24.00 -1.14
C ASN A 24 16.61 22.67 -0.45
N ILE A 25 17.38 21.63 -0.81
CA ILE A 25 17.34 20.32 -0.17
C ILE A 25 17.89 20.44 1.25
N ILE A 26 17.06 20.17 2.25
CA ILE A 26 17.50 20.07 3.65
C ILE A 26 18.03 18.65 3.85
N ASP A 27 19.35 18.49 3.81
CA ASP A 27 20.01 17.22 4.16
C ASP A 27 19.95 17.02 5.68
N GLY A 28 18.85 16.42 6.14
CA GLY A 28 18.61 16.09 7.54
C GLY A 28 19.38 14.86 7.97
N ASN A 29 20.71 14.96 8.03
CA ASN A 29 21.52 14.13 8.93
C ASN A 29 21.25 14.59 10.37
N GLU A 30 20.17 14.11 10.96
CA GLU A 30 20.05 14.01 12.42
C GLU A 30 19.25 12.75 12.73
N ASN A 31 19.96 11.72 13.26
CA ASN A 31 19.34 10.64 14.02
C ASN A 31 18.49 11.29 15.11
N THR A 32 17.18 11.30 14.94
CA THR A 32 16.24 11.63 15.99
C THR A 32 15.28 10.47 16.07
N ASP A 33 15.49 9.66 17.11
CA ASP A 33 14.57 8.64 17.60
C ASP A 33 13.15 9.21 17.59
N LEU A 34 12.32 8.71 16.68
CA LEU A 34 10.89 8.90 16.78
C LEU A 34 10.42 7.88 17.83
N GLU A 35 10.38 8.30 19.09
CA GLU A 35 9.54 7.63 20.09
C GLU A 35 8.12 7.58 19.52
N GLU A 36 7.68 6.38 19.15
CA GLU A 36 6.29 6.13 18.77
C GLU A 36 5.39 6.52 19.96
N PRO A 37 4.32 7.29 19.75
CA PRO A 37 3.32 7.46 20.79
C PRO A 37 2.60 6.12 20.96
N ILE A 38 2.94 5.40 22.03
CA ILE A 38 2.15 4.25 22.50
C ILE A 38 0.76 4.79 22.85
N ILE A 39 -0.20 4.61 21.94
CA ILE A 39 -1.61 4.80 22.27
C ILE A 39 -2.03 3.54 23.02
N ASN A 40 -1.96 3.59 24.36
CA ASN A 40 -2.58 2.58 25.23
C ASN A 40 -4.09 2.62 24.99
N ILE A 41 -4.58 1.68 24.19
CA ILE A 41 -6.00 1.37 24.11
C ILE A 41 -6.19 0.14 25.01
N ASP A 42 -6.70 0.36 26.21
CA ASP A 42 -7.12 -0.71 27.11
C ASP A 42 -8.22 -1.52 26.42
N PHE A 43 -7.88 -2.72 25.95
CA PHE A 43 -8.84 -3.74 25.58
C PHE A 43 -9.06 -4.65 26.78
N GLU A 44 -10.26 -4.60 27.35
CA GLU A 44 -10.76 -5.66 28.24
C GLU A 44 -10.73 -6.98 27.46
N GLU A 45 -9.87 -7.91 27.89
CA GLU A 45 -9.74 -9.26 27.34
C GLU A 45 -11.03 -10.06 27.59
N ASP A 46 -11.83 -10.26 26.54
CA ASP A 46 -12.80 -11.36 26.53
C ASP A 46 -12.09 -12.62 26.02
N ASN A 47 -11.85 -13.51 26.97
CA ASN A 47 -11.07 -14.72 26.85
C ASN A 47 -11.92 -15.81 26.17
N ASN A 48 -11.62 -16.13 24.91
CA ASN A 48 -12.05 -17.41 24.35
C ASN A 48 -10.96 -18.06 23.49
N ASN A 49 -10.10 -18.75 24.23
CA ASN A 49 -9.27 -19.87 23.86
C ASN A 49 -9.82 -20.72 22.71
N ASN A 50 -9.09 -20.78 21.59
CA ASN A 50 -8.95 -22.01 20.81
C ASN A 50 -7.58 -22.03 20.12
N ASN A 51 -6.80 -23.02 20.54
CA ASN A 51 -5.49 -23.38 20.02
C ASN A 51 -5.55 -23.70 18.52
N ASP A 52 -4.60 -23.18 17.75
CA ASP A 52 -3.99 -23.95 16.67
C ASP A 52 -2.52 -23.53 16.48
N SER A 53 -1.67 -24.54 16.53
CA SER A 53 -0.21 -24.46 16.65
C SER A 53 0.46 -24.00 15.35
N MET A 54 1.25 -22.94 15.43
CA MET A 54 2.25 -22.57 14.43
C MET A 54 3.54 -23.36 14.73
N PRO A 55 4.12 -24.13 13.78
CA PRO A 55 5.33 -24.87 14.04
C PRO A 55 6.58 -23.98 13.92
N ASP A 56 7.45 -24.19 14.90
CA ASP A 56 8.82 -23.71 15.08
C ASP A 56 9.75 -24.24 13.97
N LEU A 57 10.57 -23.38 13.35
CA LEU A 57 11.63 -23.80 12.43
C LEU A 57 12.86 -22.89 12.56
N GLU A 58 13.72 -23.35 13.47
CA GLU A 58 15.19 -23.38 13.52
C GLU A 58 16.02 -22.34 12.72
N GLU A 59 16.87 -21.65 13.50
CA GLU A 59 18.10 -20.98 13.06
C GLU A 59 19.05 -21.95 12.33
N ALA A 60 19.59 -21.51 11.20
CA ALA A 60 20.87 -22.02 10.70
C ALA A 60 21.73 -20.85 10.20
N SER A 61 22.81 -20.61 10.94
CA SER A 61 23.98 -19.87 10.49
C SER A 61 24.72 -20.63 9.41
N ASP A 62 24.99 -20.02 8.25
CA ASP A 62 26.19 -20.35 7.47
C ASP A 62 26.68 -19.17 6.63
N ALA A 63 27.97 -18.89 6.77
CA ALA A 63 28.68 -17.81 6.12
C ALA A 63 29.24 -18.29 4.78
N GLY A 64 28.52 -18.00 3.69
CA GLY A 64 28.97 -18.25 2.33
C GLY A 64 29.16 -16.95 1.55
N SER A 65 30.39 -16.44 1.52
CA SER A 65 30.82 -15.38 0.62
C SER A 65 30.72 -15.85 -0.84
N VAL A 66 29.77 -15.31 -1.60
CA VAL A 66 29.76 -15.39 -3.06
C VAL A 66 29.50 -13.99 -3.60
N ALA A 67 30.48 -13.49 -4.35
CA ALA A 67 30.50 -12.17 -4.94
C ALA A 67 29.22 -11.90 -5.75
N SER A 68 28.41 -10.95 -5.30
CA SER A 68 27.34 -10.38 -6.12
C SER A 68 28.00 -9.58 -7.24
N GLU A 69 27.96 -10.11 -8.46
CA GLU A 69 28.21 -9.31 -9.66
C GLU A 69 27.22 -8.14 -9.66
N GLY A 70 27.75 -6.93 -9.45
CA GLY A 70 27.02 -5.69 -9.51
C GLY A 70 26.41 -5.49 -10.90
N LEU A 71 25.10 -5.69 -10.99
CA LEU A 71 24.27 -5.23 -12.10
C LEU A 71 23.23 -4.24 -11.56
N ASP A 72 23.74 -3.26 -10.84
CA ASP A 72 23.09 -2.05 -10.35
C ASP A 72 23.42 -0.86 -11.28
N GLY A 73 23.28 -1.07 -12.59
CA GLY A 73 23.07 0.02 -13.53
C GLY A 73 21.61 0.45 -13.47
N ASP A 74 21.34 1.70 -13.10
CA ASP A 74 20.01 2.30 -13.08
C ASP A 74 19.47 2.52 -14.50
N THR A 75 19.20 1.41 -15.17
CA THR A 75 18.83 1.32 -16.60
C THR A 75 17.57 2.15 -16.92
N PHE A 76 16.78 2.54 -15.91
CA PHE A 76 15.64 3.42 -16.11
C PHE A 76 16.05 4.89 -16.15
N ASN A 77 16.91 5.33 -15.22
CA ASN A 77 17.46 6.68 -15.23
C ASN A 77 18.42 6.93 -16.39
N ASP A 78 19.04 5.88 -16.93
CA ASP A 78 19.86 5.92 -18.15
C ASP A 78 19.03 6.04 -19.45
N LEU A 79 17.71 5.85 -19.39
CA LEU A 79 16.83 6.10 -20.53
C LEU A 79 16.58 7.60 -20.65
N GLY A 80 16.63 8.12 -21.87
CA GLY A 80 16.31 9.53 -22.14
C GLY A 80 14.95 9.93 -21.58
N GLU A 81 14.85 11.18 -21.12
CA GLU A 81 13.69 11.72 -20.38
C GLU A 81 12.34 11.42 -21.05
N GLN A 82 12.27 11.45 -22.38
CA GLN A 82 11.05 11.11 -23.14
C GLN A 82 10.53 9.69 -22.87
N LYS A 83 11.41 8.69 -22.81
CA LYS A 83 11.02 7.30 -22.62
C LYS A 83 10.62 7.01 -21.17
N GLN A 84 11.20 7.75 -20.21
CA GLN A 84 10.76 7.70 -18.82
C GLN A 84 9.35 8.30 -18.65
N VAL A 85 9.09 9.44 -19.29
CA VAL A 85 7.77 10.09 -19.26
C VAL A 85 6.71 9.20 -19.91
N GLU A 86 7.02 8.56 -21.04
CA GLU A 86 6.14 7.61 -21.70
C GLU A 86 5.77 6.43 -20.78
N MET A 87 6.76 5.80 -20.13
CA MET A 87 6.52 4.70 -19.19
C MET A 87 5.79 5.12 -17.90
N LEU A 88 6.00 6.34 -17.41
CA LEU A 88 5.23 6.90 -16.31
C LEU A 88 3.79 7.21 -16.73
N GLN A 89 3.58 7.61 -17.98
CA GLN A 89 2.26 7.81 -18.54
C GLN A 89 1.50 6.48 -18.68
N GLU A 90 2.19 5.39 -19.04
CA GLU A 90 1.63 4.03 -19.06
C GLU A 90 1.19 3.57 -17.66
N THR A 91 1.88 3.97 -16.59
CA THR A 91 1.54 3.59 -15.21
C THR A 91 0.65 4.60 -14.49
N LYS A 92 0.28 5.70 -15.14
CA LYS A 92 -0.47 6.82 -14.55
C LYS A 92 -1.84 6.40 -14.03
N GLU A 93 -2.57 5.58 -14.80
CA GLU A 93 -3.90 5.12 -14.41
C GLU A 93 -3.83 4.25 -13.15
N ALA A 94 -2.85 3.36 -13.11
CA ALA A 94 -2.56 2.48 -11.98
C ALA A 94 -2.27 3.29 -10.70
N ASN A 95 -1.37 4.28 -10.79
CA ASN A 95 -1.04 5.17 -9.68
C ASN A 95 -2.26 6.00 -9.23
N THR A 96 -3.07 6.47 -10.17
CA THR A 96 -4.30 7.23 -9.86
C THR A 96 -5.30 6.39 -9.06
N VAL A 97 -5.47 5.12 -9.44
CA VAL A 97 -6.36 4.20 -8.72
C VAL A 97 -5.85 3.93 -7.30
N ILE A 98 -4.54 3.75 -7.12
CA ILE A 98 -3.94 3.61 -5.79
C ILE A 98 -4.21 4.85 -4.94
N SER A 99 -3.95 6.05 -5.47
CA SER A 99 -4.17 7.30 -4.72
C SER A 99 -5.61 7.40 -4.22
N ARG A 100 -6.60 7.06 -5.07
CA ARG A 100 -8.01 7.05 -4.67
C ARG A 100 -8.31 6.05 -3.56
N LEU A 101 -7.72 4.86 -3.60
CA LEU A 101 -7.87 3.86 -2.54
C LEU A 101 -7.28 4.34 -1.22
N CYS A 102 -6.09 4.94 -1.26
CA CYS A 102 -5.45 5.52 -0.08
C CYS A 102 -6.29 6.65 0.51
N GLU A 103 -6.82 7.54 -0.33
CA GLU A 103 -7.68 8.64 0.09
C GLU A 103 -9.00 8.15 0.68
N LEU A 104 -9.60 7.10 0.10
CA LEU A 104 -10.79 6.45 0.66
C LEU A 104 -10.48 5.84 2.03
N ALA A 105 -9.38 5.11 2.17
CA ALA A 105 -8.95 4.52 3.44
C ALA A 105 -8.76 5.61 4.51
N PHE A 106 -8.04 6.67 4.15
CA PHE A 106 -7.81 7.82 5.01
C PHE A 106 -9.13 8.51 5.41
N GLY A 107 -10.01 8.75 4.44
CA GLY A 107 -11.31 9.39 4.67
C GLY A 107 -12.25 8.54 5.54
N LEU A 108 -12.16 7.21 5.47
CA LEU A 108 -12.96 6.32 6.30
C LEU A 108 -12.45 6.26 7.73
N ILE A 109 -11.15 6.06 7.91
CA ILE A 109 -10.52 5.91 9.24
C ILE A 109 -10.65 7.19 10.06
N ASN A 110 -10.48 8.36 9.43
CA ASN A 110 -10.57 9.64 10.13
C ASN A 110 -12.02 10.12 10.33
N SER A 111 -13.01 9.47 9.71
CA SER A 111 -14.42 9.83 9.86
C SER A 111 -15.09 8.92 10.88
N THR A 112 -14.82 9.17 12.16
CA THR A 112 -15.28 8.33 13.27
C THR A 112 -16.80 8.29 13.41
N MET A 113 -17.50 9.36 13.00
CA MET A 113 -18.96 9.48 13.16
C MET A 113 -19.77 9.01 11.96
N ILE A 114 -19.20 9.05 10.75
CA ILE A 114 -19.94 8.79 9.50
C ILE A 114 -19.30 7.64 8.74
N GLY A 115 -18.01 7.74 8.44
CA GLY A 115 -17.28 6.76 7.64
C GLY A 115 -17.16 5.40 8.32
N LEU A 116 -16.63 5.35 9.54
CA LEU A 116 -16.46 4.09 10.26
C LEU A 116 -17.79 3.36 10.51
N PRO A 117 -18.88 4.02 10.96
CA PRO A 117 -20.17 3.35 11.12
C PRO A 117 -20.76 2.89 9.79
N ALA A 118 -20.59 3.64 8.71
CA ALA A 118 -21.04 3.23 7.38
C ALA A 118 -20.29 1.98 6.90
N TRP A 119 -18.96 1.98 7.02
CA TRP A 119 -18.11 0.83 6.70
C TRP A 119 -18.53 -0.41 7.50
N HIS A 120 -18.70 -0.26 8.81
CA HIS A 120 -19.14 -1.34 9.70
C HIS A 120 -20.48 -1.94 9.26
N ARG A 121 -21.48 -1.10 8.95
CA ARG A 121 -22.79 -1.55 8.45
C ARG A 121 -22.66 -2.30 7.12
N ALA A 122 -21.84 -1.79 6.20
CA ALA A 122 -21.61 -2.42 4.92
C ALA A 122 -20.91 -3.79 5.07
N CYS A 123 -19.91 -3.91 5.95
CA CYS A 123 -19.27 -5.20 6.27
C CYS A 123 -20.30 -6.23 6.76
N ILE A 124 -21.15 -5.86 7.72
CA ILE A 124 -22.21 -6.74 8.24
C ILE A 124 -23.18 -7.14 7.13
N LYS A 125 -23.63 -6.18 6.32
CA LYS A 125 -24.57 -6.41 5.22
C LYS A 125 -24.03 -7.42 4.22
N HIS A 126 -22.73 -7.37 3.92
CA HIS A 126 -22.05 -8.30 3.01
C HIS A 126 -21.50 -9.55 3.71
N GLN A 127 -21.82 -9.77 4.99
CA GLN A 127 -21.36 -10.92 5.78
C GLN A 127 -19.83 -11.05 5.84
N LEU A 128 -19.13 -9.91 5.81
CA LEU A 128 -17.69 -9.84 5.97
C LEU A 128 -17.34 -9.51 7.42
N HIS A 129 -16.22 -10.04 7.90
CA HIS A 129 -15.66 -9.62 9.18
C HIS A 129 -15.34 -8.12 9.13
N VAL A 130 -15.56 -7.42 10.24
CA VAL A 130 -15.30 -5.98 10.31
C VAL A 130 -13.81 -5.73 10.47
N TYR A 131 -13.11 -5.64 9.35
CA TYR A 131 -11.75 -5.13 9.28
C TYR A 131 -11.76 -3.79 8.55
N TYR A 132 -10.88 -2.88 8.97
CA TYR A 132 -10.71 -1.58 8.32
C TYR A 132 -9.71 -1.67 7.19
N LEU A 133 -9.96 -0.87 6.15
CA LEU A 133 -9.02 -0.71 5.05
C LEU A 133 -7.66 -0.26 5.62
N PRO A 134 -6.54 -0.94 5.34
CA PRO A 134 -5.25 -0.53 5.84
C PRO A 134 -4.93 0.91 5.42
N ARG A 135 -4.51 1.74 6.37
CA ARG A 135 -4.01 3.08 6.07
C ARG A 135 -2.61 2.94 5.50
N ASP A 136 -2.44 3.27 4.23
CA ASP A 136 -1.11 3.21 3.62
C ASP A 136 -0.29 4.47 3.92
N VAL A 137 1.02 4.25 4.08
CA VAL A 137 2.06 5.26 3.93
C VAL A 137 2.68 4.96 2.56
N ALA A 138 2.44 5.84 1.59
CA ALA A 138 2.76 5.64 0.16
C ALA A 138 4.25 5.34 -0.17
N THR A 139 5.08 5.15 0.84
CA THR A 139 6.52 4.93 0.78
C THR A 139 6.93 3.46 0.68
N CYS A 140 6.00 2.49 0.77
CA CYS A 140 6.36 1.06 0.74
C CYS A 140 5.42 0.23 -0.13
N TRP A 141 5.98 -0.39 -1.19
CA TRP A 141 5.25 -1.25 -2.12
C TRP A 141 4.55 -2.44 -1.44
N ASN A 142 5.10 -2.95 -0.33
CA ASN A 142 4.50 -4.00 0.48
C ASN A 142 3.15 -3.58 1.07
N SER A 143 3.07 -2.36 1.58
CA SER A 143 1.86 -1.82 2.19
C SER A 143 0.80 -1.53 1.12
N THR A 144 1.22 -0.98 -0.02
CA THR A 144 0.36 -0.84 -1.20
C THR A 144 -0.17 -2.20 -1.69
N TYR A 145 0.66 -3.23 -1.80
CA TYR A 145 0.22 -4.59 -2.15
C TYR A 145 -0.83 -5.09 -1.16
N ASN A 146 -0.56 -5.01 0.15
CA ASN A 146 -1.51 -5.46 1.17
C ASN A 146 -2.84 -4.70 1.11
N MET A 147 -2.80 -3.37 0.89
CA MET A 147 -3.99 -2.54 0.74
C MET A 147 -4.82 -2.94 -0.49
N ILE A 148 -4.18 -3.15 -1.65
CA ILE A 148 -4.87 -3.53 -2.89
C ILE A 148 -5.47 -4.94 -2.75
N VAL A 149 -4.74 -5.91 -2.16
CA VAL A 149 -5.26 -7.26 -1.89
C VAL A 149 -6.46 -7.20 -0.96
N PHE A 150 -6.38 -6.45 0.14
CA PHE A 150 -7.49 -6.24 1.05
C PHE A 150 -8.69 -5.63 0.34
N THR A 151 -8.47 -4.60 -0.48
CA THR A 151 -9.53 -3.93 -1.27
C THR A 151 -10.24 -4.90 -2.21
N VAL A 152 -9.50 -5.80 -2.87
CA VAL A 152 -10.10 -6.83 -3.74
C VAL A 152 -10.97 -7.78 -2.93
N HIS A 153 -10.52 -8.19 -1.74
CA HIS A 153 -11.30 -9.05 -0.84
C HIS A 153 -12.57 -8.34 -0.33
N TYR A 154 -12.48 -7.05 -0.03
CA TYR A 154 -13.57 -6.20 0.45
C TYR A 154 -14.34 -5.46 -0.64
N LYS A 155 -14.22 -5.89 -1.91
CA LYS A 155 -14.77 -5.19 -3.09
C LYS A 155 -16.24 -4.78 -2.94
N ALA A 156 -17.08 -5.63 -2.37
CA ALA A 156 -18.49 -5.35 -2.20
C ALA A 156 -18.73 -4.13 -1.28
N VAL A 157 -17.98 -4.04 -0.19
CA VAL A 157 -18.03 -2.92 0.77
C VAL A 157 -17.39 -1.67 0.14
N SER A 158 -16.23 -1.83 -0.51
CA SER A 158 -15.53 -0.73 -1.18
C SER A 158 -16.31 -0.09 -2.33
N ASN A 159 -17.23 -0.81 -2.97
CA ASN A 159 -18.15 -0.25 -3.97
C ASN A 159 -19.41 0.36 -3.35
N GLU A 160 -19.89 -0.19 -2.22
CA GLU A 160 -21.11 0.31 -1.59
C GLU A 160 -20.92 1.69 -0.98
N ILE A 161 -19.78 1.92 -0.32
CA ILE A 161 -19.55 3.16 0.43
C ILE A 161 -19.48 4.40 -0.48
N PRO A 162 -18.70 4.42 -1.58
CA PRO A 162 -18.73 5.52 -2.55
C PRO A 162 -20.03 5.63 -3.34
N GLY A 163 -20.78 4.53 -3.46
CA GLY A 163 -22.06 4.48 -4.19
C GLY A 163 -23.25 5.04 -3.40
N ASP A 164 -23.09 5.25 -2.08
CA ASP A 164 -24.09 5.89 -1.25
C ASP A 164 -23.96 7.42 -1.36
N CYS A 165 -24.91 8.04 -2.07
CA CYS A 165 -24.92 9.49 -2.31
C CYS A 165 -25.01 10.33 -1.03
N ASP A 166 -25.48 9.75 0.08
CA ASP A 166 -25.55 10.43 1.37
C ASP A 166 -24.17 10.48 2.05
N LEU A 167 -23.21 9.69 1.56
CA LEU A 167 -21.84 9.69 2.01
C LEU A 167 -20.97 10.51 1.04
N ALA A 168 -20.14 11.41 1.58
CA ALA A 168 -19.24 12.26 0.79
C ALA A 168 -18.03 11.52 0.18
N TYR A 169 -18.19 10.23 -0.16
CA TYR A 169 -17.14 9.36 -0.72
C TYR A 169 -17.29 9.09 -2.23
N GLN A 170 -18.32 9.64 -2.87
CA GLN A 170 -18.55 9.54 -4.32
C GLN A 170 -17.31 9.84 -5.20
N PRO A 171 -16.43 10.81 -4.89
CA PRO A 171 -15.23 11.06 -5.69
C PRO A 171 -14.26 9.87 -5.76
N TYR A 172 -14.36 8.93 -4.82
CA TYR A 172 -13.52 7.74 -4.72
C TYR A 172 -14.14 6.52 -5.40
N ASP A 173 -15.28 6.67 -6.09
CA ASP A 173 -15.92 5.56 -6.79
C ASP A 173 -15.00 4.94 -7.85
N LEU A 174 -15.04 3.62 -7.92
CA LEU A 174 -14.16 2.81 -8.76
C LEU A 174 -14.94 2.19 -9.90
N SER A 175 -14.66 2.68 -11.11
CA SER A 175 -15.23 2.11 -12.32
C SER A 175 -14.80 0.64 -12.51
N ASN A 176 -15.55 -0.11 -13.34
CA ASN A 176 -15.17 -1.48 -13.70
C ASN A 176 -13.75 -1.58 -14.27
N ASN A 177 -13.30 -0.56 -15.01
CA ASN A 177 -11.93 -0.52 -15.55
C ASN A 177 -10.90 -0.40 -14.42
N ASN A 178 -11.18 0.43 -13.40
CA ASN A 178 -10.30 0.56 -12.24
C ASN A 178 -10.11 -0.79 -11.54
N TRP A 179 -11.17 -1.60 -11.44
CA TRP A 179 -11.09 -2.94 -10.87
C TRP A 179 -10.27 -3.94 -11.70
N VAL A 180 -10.21 -3.76 -13.02
CA VAL A 180 -9.31 -4.56 -13.89
C VAL A 180 -7.86 -4.18 -13.60
N ILE A 181 -7.58 -2.87 -13.52
CA ILE A 181 -6.25 -2.34 -13.19
C ILE A 181 -5.79 -2.85 -11.82
N ILE A 182 -6.62 -2.73 -10.78
CA ILE A 182 -6.33 -3.24 -9.42
C ILE A 182 -5.92 -4.72 -9.46
N LYS A 183 -6.64 -5.55 -10.20
CA LYS A 183 -6.33 -6.99 -10.30
C LYS A 183 -5.00 -7.25 -11.02
N ASP A 184 -4.74 -6.52 -12.10
CA ASP A 184 -3.48 -6.62 -12.83
C ASP A 184 -2.28 -6.20 -11.96
N MET A 185 -2.48 -5.16 -11.14
CA MET A 185 -1.49 -4.70 -10.17
C MET A 185 -1.21 -5.75 -9.08
N VAL A 186 -2.25 -6.40 -8.54
CA VAL A 186 -2.07 -7.51 -7.58
C VAL A 186 -1.20 -8.59 -8.20
N HIS A 187 -1.53 -9.05 -9.41
CA HIS A 187 -0.76 -10.09 -10.09
C HIS A 187 0.69 -9.66 -10.32
N THR A 188 0.91 -8.42 -10.75
CA THR A 188 2.25 -7.87 -10.97
C THR A 188 3.04 -7.83 -9.66
N LEU A 189 2.46 -7.32 -8.58
CA LEU A 189 3.11 -7.17 -7.27
C LEU A 189 3.32 -8.52 -6.55
N GLU A 190 2.46 -9.51 -6.78
CA GLU A 190 2.62 -10.88 -6.27
C GLU A 190 3.94 -11.50 -6.73
N VAL A 191 4.28 -11.31 -8.02
CA VAL A 191 5.54 -11.80 -8.59
C VAL A 191 6.75 -11.20 -7.87
N PHE A 192 6.66 -9.94 -7.42
CA PHE A 192 7.73 -9.30 -6.64
C PHE A 192 7.85 -9.89 -5.25
N LYS A 193 6.72 -10.08 -4.57
CA LYS A 193 6.69 -10.70 -3.24
C LYS A 193 7.32 -12.09 -3.26
N CYS A 194 6.97 -12.91 -4.24
CA CYS A 194 7.57 -14.24 -4.43
C CYS A 194 9.06 -14.20 -4.76
N ALA A 195 9.52 -13.18 -5.50
CA ALA A 195 10.94 -13.06 -5.88
C ALA A 195 11.83 -12.43 -4.80
N THR A 196 11.26 -11.69 -3.85
CA THR A 196 12.01 -10.95 -2.81
C THR A 196 12.04 -11.64 -1.45
N LEU A 197 11.15 -12.60 -1.22
CA LEU A 197 11.11 -13.41 0.00
C LEU A 197 11.78 -14.79 -0.18
N LEU A 198 12.75 -14.88 -1.09
CA LEU A 198 13.61 -16.06 -1.28
C LEU A 198 14.79 -16.05 -0.30
#